data_AF-A0A835X5K8-F1
#
_entry.id   AF-A0A835X5K8-F1
#
_cell.length_a   1.000
_cell.length_b   1.000
_cell.length_c   1.000
_cell.angle_alpha   90.00
_cell.angle_beta   90.00
_cell.angle_gamma   90.00
#
_symmetry.space_group_name_H-M   'P 1'
#
loop_
_entity.id
_entity.type
_entity.pdbx_description
1 polymer ?
#
loop_
_entity_poly.entity_id
_entity_poly.type
_entity_poly.pdbx_seq_one_letter_code
_entity_poly.pdbx_strand_id
1 'polypeptide(L)'
;MRKGGIAVKKDAIVTIQNIVASINLGGKIHLEKAARTLPRSMYEPEQFPGLIHRMLDPKTVILLFASGKLVCTGGKTEKDVYRSVNNLHSMLEEKKLMLYD
;
A
#
# COMPACT_ATOMS: atom_id res chain seq x y z
N MET A 1 3.87 -14.13 -30.73
CA MET A 1 5.10 -13.69 -31.43
C MET A 1 5.68 -14.83 -32.26
N ARG A 2 6.41 -15.78 -31.68
CA ARG A 2 7.08 -16.88 -32.44
C ARG A 2 6.10 -17.82 -33.17
N LYS A 3 5.00 -18.23 -32.52
CA LYS A 3 3.93 -19.03 -33.18
C LYS A 3 3.19 -18.30 -34.33
N GLY A 4 3.30 -16.97 -34.39
CA GLY A 4 2.72 -16.16 -35.47
C GLY A 4 3.73 -15.80 -36.55
N GLY A 5 4.87 -16.49 -36.65
CA GLY A 5 5.92 -16.23 -37.64
C GLY A 5 6.78 -14.98 -37.36
N ILE A 6 6.56 -14.29 -36.24
CA ILE A 6 7.34 -13.10 -35.88
C ILE A 6 8.69 -13.55 -35.31
N ALA A 7 9.77 -13.24 -36.02
CA ALA A 7 11.13 -13.52 -35.61
C ALA A 7 11.52 -12.67 -34.38
N VAL A 8 11.73 -13.33 -33.24
CA VAL A 8 12.22 -12.70 -32.01
C VAL A 8 13.73 -12.86 -31.95
N LYS A 9 14.47 -11.78 -32.23
CA LYS A 9 15.93 -11.78 -32.40
C LYS A 9 16.74 -11.85 -31.10
N LYS A 10 16.13 -11.54 -29.95
CA LYS A 10 16.78 -11.47 -28.63
C LYS A 10 15.86 -12.01 -27.54
N ASP A 11 16.45 -12.47 -26.44
CA ASP A 11 15.68 -12.86 -25.26
C ASP A 11 15.03 -11.64 -24.59
N ALA A 12 13.86 -11.87 -24.01
CA ALA A 12 13.10 -10.81 -23.35
C ALA A 12 13.73 -10.47 -21.99
N ILE A 13 13.97 -9.19 -21.74
CA ILE A 13 14.32 -8.67 -20.42
C ILE A 13 13.02 -8.40 -19.68
N VAL A 14 12.83 -9.04 -18.53
CA VAL A 14 11.66 -8.85 -17.67
C VAL A 14 12.04 -7.98 -16.49
N THR A 15 11.31 -6.87 -16.31
CA THR A 15 11.52 -5.94 -15.21
C THR A 15 10.21 -5.62 -14.53
N ILE A 16 10.15 -5.79 -13.21
CA ILE A 16 8.98 -5.43 -12.40
C ILE A 16 8.84 -3.90 -12.37
N GLN A 17 7.68 -3.41 -12.76
CA GLN A 17 7.37 -1.97 -12.75
C GLN A 17 6.59 -1.54 -11.52
N ASN A 18 5.71 -2.41 -11.02
CA ASN A 18 4.88 -2.16 -9.86
C ASN A 18 4.42 -3.48 -9.24
N ILE A 19 4.29 -3.48 -7.91
CA ILE A 19 3.65 -4.52 -7.12
C ILE A 19 2.47 -3.88 -6.41
N VAL A 20 1.32 -4.55 -6.48
CA VAL A 20 0.13 -4.21 -5.70
C VAL A 20 -0.13 -5.37 -4.75
N ALA A 21 -0.29 -5.08 -3.47
CA ALA A 21 -0.54 -6.08 -2.43
C ALA A 21 -1.73 -5.67 -1.57
N SER A 22 -2.53 -6.64 -1.15
CA SER A 22 -3.63 -6.46 -0.19
C SER A 22 -3.29 -7.15 1.11
N ILE A 23 -3.54 -6.48 2.24
CA ILE A 23 -3.14 -6.92 3.58
C ILE A 23 -4.31 -6.71 4.54
N ASN A 24 -4.41 -7.57 5.56
CA ASN A 24 -5.30 -7.40 6.71
C ASN A 24 -4.44 -7.27 7.98
N LEU A 25 -4.59 -6.17 8.70
CA LEU A 25 -3.87 -5.92 9.96
C LEU A 25 -4.50 -6.60 11.18
N GLY A 26 -5.71 -7.17 11.06
CA GLY A 26 -6.35 -7.92 12.14
C GLY A 26 -7.05 -7.07 13.22
N GLY A 27 -7.17 -5.76 13.03
CA GLY A 27 -7.91 -4.84 13.89
C GLY A 27 -8.50 -3.67 13.10
N LYS A 28 -9.45 -2.93 13.68
CA LYS A 28 -10.07 -1.76 13.03
C LYS A 28 -9.15 -0.53 13.13
N ILE A 29 -9.35 0.45 12.25
CA ILE A 29 -8.54 1.69 12.21
C ILE A 29 -9.44 2.90 12.39
N HIS A 30 -9.04 3.81 13.29
CA HIS A 30 -9.72 5.10 13.47
C HIS A 30 -9.32 6.10 12.38
N LEU A 31 -9.91 5.99 11.17
CA LEU A 31 -9.51 6.76 9.97
C LEU A 31 -9.46 8.29 10.18
N GLU A 32 -10.47 8.89 10.81
CA GLU A 32 -10.52 10.32 11.15
C GLU A 32 -9.28 10.78 11.95
N LYS A 33 -8.95 10.02 13.00
CA LYS A 33 -7.82 10.31 13.87
C LYS A 33 -6.51 10.05 13.14
N ALA A 34 -6.45 8.98 12.34
CA ALA A 34 -5.29 8.67 11.51
C ALA A 34 -5.00 9.78 10.49
N ALA A 35 -6.01 10.36 9.84
CA ALA A 35 -5.85 11.46 8.90
C ALA A 35 -5.20 12.69 9.53
N ARG A 36 -5.59 13.01 10.78
CA ARG A 36 -5.05 14.15 11.54
C ARG A 36 -3.66 13.89 12.12
N THR A 37 -3.31 12.63 12.35
CA THR A 37 -2.08 12.26 13.09
C THR A 37 -0.95 11.78 12.17
N LEU A 38 -1.28 11.14 11.05
CA LEU A 38 -0.29 10.58 10.13
C LEU A 38 0.11 11.62 9.08
N PRO A 39 1.42 11.81 8.84
CA PRO A 39 1.87 12.75 7.82
C PRO A 39 1.46 12.27 6.42
N ARG A 40 1.24 13.21 5.49
CA ARG A 40 0.94 12.91 4.07
C ARG A 40 -0.23 11.93 3.89
N SER A 41 -1.25 12.13 4.71
CA SER A 41 -2.49 11.36 4.70
C SER A 41 -3.65 12.22 4.23
N MET A 42 -4.55 11.65 3.44
CA MET A 42 -5.76 12.32 2.96
C MET A 42 -6.94 11.39 3.18
N TYR A 43 -8.00 11.91 3.80
CA TYR A 43 -9.23 11.18 4.05
C TYR A 43 -10.41 12.10 3.81
N GLU A 44 -11.14 11.83 2.72
CA GLU A 44 -12.32 12.57 2.29
C GLU A 44 -13.41 11.53 2.01
N PRO A 45 -14.15 11.06 3.04
CA PRO A 45 -15.02 9.89 2.91
C PRO A 45 -16.13 10.04 1.86
N GLU A 46 -16.54 11.27 1.57
CA GLU A 46 -17.52 11.54 0.50
C GLU A 46 -16.94 11.36 -0.92
N GLN A 47 -15.61 11.44 -1.06
CA GLN A 47 -14.90 11.23 -2.33
C GLN A 47 -14.34 9.81 -2.45
N PHE A 48 -13.80 9.28 -1.35
CA PHE A 48 -13.22 7.95 -1.29
C PHE A 48 -13.30 7.39 0.15
N PRO A 49 -13.82 6.16 0.35
CA PRO A 49 -14.08 5.62 1.69
C PRO A 49 -12.81 5.21 2.48
N GLY A 50 -11.63 5.24 1.86
CA GLY A 50 -10.37 4.90 2.51
C GLY A 50 -9.49 6.12 2.77
N LEU A 51 -8.56 5.99 3.72
CA LEU A 51 -7.49 6.96 3.90
C LEU A 51 -6.35 6.65 2.92
N ILE A 52 -5.86 7.66 2.22
CA ILE A 52 -4.71 7.57 1.31
C ILE A 52 -3.47 8.06 2.05
N HIS A 53 -2.52 7.18 2.31
CA HIS A 53 -1.24 7.49 2.96
C HIS A 53 -0.09 7.41 1.96
N ARG A 54 0.74 8.45 1.87
CA ARG A 54 1.93 8.48 0.99
C ARG A 54 3.21 8.33 1.80
N MET A 55 3.89 7.20 1.59
CA MET A 55 5.20 6.92 2.18
C MET A 55 6.33 7.33 1.23
N LEU A 56 7.40 7.92 1.78
CA LEU A 56 8.55 8.36 0.99
C LEU A 56 9.61 7.27 0.81
N ASP A 57 9.87 6.50 1.86
CA ASP A 57 10.79 5.36 1.83
C ASP A 57 10.20 4.14 2.56
N PRO A 58 9.89 3.05 1.85
CA PRO A 58 9.86 2.93 0.38
C PRO A 58 8.79 3.85 -0.26
N LYS A 59 9.05 4.34 -1.48
CA LYS A 59 8.11 5.21 -2.20
C LYS A 59 6.86 4.42 -2.61
N THR A 60 5.82 4.51 -1.78
CA THR A 60 4.60 3.73 -1.90
C THR A 60 3.37 4.55 -1.53
N VAL A 61 2.22 4.12 -2.03
CA VAL A 61 0.90 4.63 -1.63
C VAL A 61 0.15 3.50 -0.97
N ILE A 62 -0.42 3.79 0.20
CA ILE A 62 -1.20 2.83 0.96
C ILE A 62 -2.62 3.37 1.11
N LEU A 63 -3.60 2.56 0.72
CA LEU A 63 -5.02 2.81 0.93
C LEU A 63 -5.44 2.04 2.17
N LEU A 64 -5.89 2.73 3.22
CA LEU A 64 -6.32 2.15 4.48
C LEU A 64 -7.84 2.20 4.59
N PHE A 65 -8.45 1.14 5.09
CA PHE A 65 -9.89 1.07 5.33
C PHE A 65 -10.16 0.88 6.82
N ALA A 66 -11.32 1.35 7.30
CA ALA A 66 -11.71 1.27 8.71
C ALA A 66 -11.73 -0.17 9.26
N SER A 67 -11.88 -1.16 8.39
CA SER A 67 -11.86 -2.59 8.70
C SER A 67 -10.48 -3.16 9.05
N GLY A 68 -9.39 -2.40 8.91
CA GLY A 68 -8.02 -2.93 9.05
C GLY A 68 -7.42 -3.50 7.77
N LYS A 69 -8.22 -3.59 6.71
CA LYS A 69 -7.72 -3.94 5.38
C LYS A 69 -6.95 -2.76 4.80
N LEU A 70 -5.89 -3.06 4.06
CA LEU A 70 -5.15 -2.06 3.30
C LEU A 70 -4.67 -2.60 1.96
N VAL A 71 -4.42 -1.68 1.03
CA VAL A 71 -3.79 -1.94 -0.27
C VAL A 71 -2.52 -1.12 -0.37
N CYS A 72 -1.38 -1.77 -0.61
CA CYS A 72 -0.09 -1.12 -0.84
C CYS A 72 0.29 -1.21 -2.33
N THR A 73 0.69 -0.10 -2.93
CA THR A 73 1.13 -0.01 -4.33
C THR A 73 2.34 0.92 -4.49
N GLY A 74 3.08 0.80 -5.58
CA GLY A 74 4.23 1.62 -5.94
C GLY A 74 5.59 0.95 -5.70
N GLY A 75 5.61 -0.18 -4.96
CA GLY A 75 6.82 -0.96 -4.73
C GLY A 75 7.27 -1.69 -5.99
N LYS A 76 8.59 -1.87 -6.15
CA LYS A 76 9.16 -2.67 -7.26
C LYS A 76 9.72 -4.01 -6.80
N THR A 77 9.85 -4.18 -5.49
CA THR A 77 10.28 -5.41 -4.85
C THR A 77 9.30 -5.80 -3.76
N GLU A 78 9.21 -7.09 -3.44
CA GLU A 78 8.38 -7.58 -2.34
C GLU A 78 8.81 -6.97 -0.99
N LYS A 79 10.12 -6.75 -0.81
CA LYS A 79 10.70 -6.08 0.35
C LYS A 79 10.17 -4.66 0.53
N ASP A 80 9.93 -3.91 -0.54
CA ASP A 80 9.35 -2.57 -0.45
C ASP A 80 7.94 -2.64 0.16
N VAL A 81 7.13 -3.61 -0.27
CA VAL A 81 5.78 -3.81 0.26
C VAL A 81 5.84 -4.14 1.75
N TYR A 82 6.66 -5.13 2.16
CA TYR A 82 6.78 -5.49 3.58
C TYR A 82 7.25 -4.32 4.45
N ARG A 83 8.29 -3.60 4.01
CA ARG A 83 8.79 -2.41 4.74
C ARG A 83 7.70 -1.36 4.87
N SER A 84 6.98 -1.05 3.79
CA SER A 84 5.92 -0.05 3.81
C SER A 84 4.78 -0.42 4.74
N VAL A 85 4.32 -1.67 4.70
CA VAL A 85 3.25 -2.16 5.57
C VAL A 85 3.69 -2.18 7.03
N ASN A 86 4.90 -2.67 7.32
CA ASN A 86 5.41 -2.74 8.69
C ASN A 86 5.62 -1.34 9.28
N ASN A 87 6.20 -0.41 8.52
CA ASN A 87 6.38 0.98 8.96
C ASN A 87 5.03 1.65 9.28
N LEU A 88 4.03 1.46 8.41
CA LEU A 88 2.70 2.00 8.64
C LEU A 88 2.04 1.36 9.86
N HIS A 89 2.12 0.03 9.99
CA HIS A 89 1.53 -0.68 11.13
C HIS A 89 2.14 -0.21 12.45
N SER A 90 3.47 -0.10 12.53
CA SER A 90 4.15 0.44 13.72
C SER A 90 3.70 1.86 14.06
N MET A 91 3.52 2.74 13.06
CA MET A 91 3.00 4.09 13.30
C MET A 91 1.56 4.09 13.82
N LEU A 92 0.71 3.20 13.30
CA LEU A 92 -0.69 3.07 13.75
C LEU A 92 -0.74 2.62 15.22
N GLU A 93 0.10 1.65 15.60
CA GLU A 93 0.20 1.15 16.96
C GLU A 93 0.75 2.19 17.94
N GLU A 94 1.90 2.79 17.62
CA GLU A 94 2.55 3.82 18.46
C GLU A 94 1.59 4.97 18.77
N LYS A 95 0.79 5.37 17.78
CA LYS A 95 -0.16 6.49 17.87
C LYS A 95 -1.54 6.07 18.41
N LYS A 96 -1.71 4.79 18.77
CA LYS A 96 -2.98 4.22 19.28
C LYS A 96 -4.15 4.55 18.34
N LEU A 97 -3.96 4.18 17.07
CA LEU A 97 -4.92 4.35 15.98
C LEU A 97 -5.60 3.03 15.59
N MET A 98 -5.05 1.90 16.05
CA MET A 98 -5.66 0.58 15.95
C MET A 98 -6.68 0.36 17.07
N LEU A 99 -7.74 -0.38 16.75
CA LEU A 99 -8.80 -0.82 17.66
C LEU A 99 -8.91 -2.34 17.56
N TYR A 100 -8.75 -3.01 18.69
CA TYR A 100 -8.87 -4.46 18.81
C TYR A 100 -10.12 -4.78 19.63
N ASP A 101 -10.89 -5.76 19.16
CA ASP A 101 -12.03 -6.31 19.89
C ASP A 101 -11.55 -7.33 20.93
#